data_AF-A0AB35RT15-F1
#
_entry.id   AF-A0AB35RT15-F1
#
_cell.length_a   1.000
_cell.length_b   1.000
_cell.length_c   1.000
_cell.angle_alpha   90.00
_cell.angle_beta   90.00
_cell.angle_gamma   90.00
#
_symmetry.space_group_name_H-M   'P 1'
#
loop_
_entity.id
_entity.type
_entity.pdbx_description
1 polymer ?
#
loop_
_entity_poly.entity_id
_entity_poly.type
_entity_poly.pdbx_seq_one_letter_code
_entity_poly.pdbx_strand_id
1 'polypeptide(L)'
;MLKTFVIITTVFFASLSTAAEQTLHQGILQAYWLPVWSDDGQRNTPELKYRYFVTTDGDTVEKVINLNVDNKDAESEPLTRYFSPIPSEFLTWKEGHIERAGAITVDKLTGSTECDHRYFTGELTHFKPAAKNAIDTDKLEKNAGCEAFPWMMTYTLKSGLKNKYFRQQPDAGAKDLQPATPGTPLVKIRTINPNWIEVAVRDEDKPGLLGEARGFIKLNDLQPIN
;
A
#
# COMPACT_ATOMS: atom_id res chain seq x y z
N MET A 1 36.05 -71.29 -2.75
CA MET A 1 36.21 -69.86 -2.39
C MET A 1 35.57 -69.03 -3.48
N LEU A 2 34.37 -68.50 -3.28
CA LEU A 2 33.69 -67.63 -4.24
C LEU A 2 33.17 -66.43 -3.43
N LYS A 3 33.78 -65.26 -3.63
CA LYS A 3 33.41 -64.01 -2.95
C LYS A 3 32.35 -63.32 -3.82
N THR A 4 31.11 -63.32 -3.36
CA THR A 4 30.01 -62.56 -3.96
C THR A 4 30.10 -61.12 -3.49
N PHE A 5 30.45 -60.20 -4.39
CA PHE A 5 30.42 -58.76 -4.14
C PHE A 5 28.99 -58.26 -4.38
N VAL A 6 28.27 -57.89 -3.32
CA VAL A 6 26.98 -57.20 -3.42
C VAL A 6 27.26 -55.71 -3.46
N ILE A 7 27.11 -55.09 -4.63
CA ILE A 7 27.13 -53.64 -4.77
C ILE A 7 25.73 -53.13 -4.43
N ILE A 8 25.61 -52.49 -3.26
CA ILE A 8 24.39 -51.77 -2.86
C ILE A 8 24.49 -50.38 -3.47
N THR A 9 23.80 -50.16 -4.58
CA THR A 9 23.66 -48.85 -5.22
C THR A 9 22.57 -48.08 -4.47
N THR A 10 22.96 -47.27 -3.50
CA THR A 10 22.04 -46.38 -2.76
C THR A 10 21.56 -45.28 -3.70
N VAL A 11 20.31 -45.37 -4.17
CA VAL A 11 19.65 -44.31 -4.93
C VAL A 11 19.33 -43.17 -3.96
N PHE A 12 20.16 -42.14 -3.98
CA PHE A 12 19.91 -40.87 -3.31
C PHE A 12 18.79 -40.14 -4.07
N PHE A 13 17.54 -40.33 -3.64
CA PHE A 13 16.45 -39.43 -4.02
C PHE A 13 16.70 -38.10 -3.30
N ALA A 14 17.41 -37.19 -3.98
CA ALA A 14 17.43 -35.78 -3.60
C ALA A 14 16.01 -35.24 -3.84
N SER A 15 15.20 -35.21 -2.79
CA SER A 15 13.92 -34.51 -2.78
C SER A 15 14.19 -33.02 -2.92
N LEU A 16 14.14 -32.53 -4.15
CA LEU A 16 14.00 -31.10 -4.43
C LEU A 16 12.72 -30.64 -3.74
N SER A 17 12.88 -29.94 -2.61
CA SER A 17 11.78 -29.28 -1.93
C SER A 17 11.41 -28.05 -2.77
N THR A 18 10.67 -28.24 -3.85
CA THR A 18 9.98 -27.14 -4.52
C THR A 18 9.04 -26.54 -3.49
N ALA A 19 9.26 -25.30 -3.08
CA ALA A 19 8.28 -24.55 -2.29
C ALA A 19 6.96 -24.63 -3.07
N ALA A 20 5.93 -25.19 -2.44
CA ALA A 20 4.67 -25.44 -3.13
C ALA A 20 3.92 -24.10 -3.27
N GLU A 21 3.44 -23.83 -4.49
CA GLU A 21 2.49 -22.74 -4.70
C GLU A 21 1.27 -22.92 -3.79
N GLN A 22 0.84 -21.84 -3.15
CA GLN A 22 -0.33 -21.81 -2.30
C GLN A 22 -1.41 -20.94 -2.91
N THR A 23 -2.64 -21.47 -3.02
CA THR A 23 -3.81 -20.69 -3.41
C THR A 23 -4.55 -20.20 -2.16
N LEU A 24 -4.81 -18.89 -2.09
CA LEU A 24 -5.57 -18.22 -1.05
C LEU A 24 -6.89 -17.75 -1.67
N HIS A 25 -8.00 -18.30 -1.20
CA HIS A 25 -9.29 -18.17 -1.89
C HIS A 25 -10.13 -16.95 -1.47
N GLN A 26 -9.85 -16.37 -0.30
CA GLN A 26 -10.66 -15.32 0.30
C GLN A 26 -9.76 -14.17 0.74
N GLY A 27 -9.91 -13.05 0.06
CA GLY A 27 -9.13 -11.87 0.37
C GLY A 27 -9.22 -10.79 -0.68
N ILE A 28 -8.40 -9.78 -0.47
CA ILE A 28 -8.45 -8.51 -1.19
C ILE A 28 -7.04 -8.20 -1.66
N LEU A 29 -6.86 -8.15 -2.97
CA LEU A 29 -5.65 -7.67 -3.59
C LEU A 29 -5.70 -6.14 -3.62
N GLN A 30 -4.63 -5.51 -3.15
CA GLN A 30 -4.50 -4.07 -3.16
C GLN A 30 -3.22 -3.69 -3.90
N ALA A 31 -3.36 -2.79 -4.87
CA ALA A 31 -2.25 -2.09 -5.48
C ALA A 31 -2.18 -0.69 -4.88
N TYR A 32 -0.99 -0.22 -4.52
CA TYR A 32 -0.80 1.09 -3.92
C TYR A 32 0.53 1.72 -4.34
N TRP A 33 0.57 3.04 -4.33
CA TRP A 33 1.79 3.80 -4.57
C TRP A 33 2.47 4.10 -3.24
N LEU A 34 3.59 3.42 -2.96
CA LEU A 34 4.43 3.68 -1.80
C LEU A 34 5.23 4.97 -2.06
N PRO A 35 5.05 6.05 -1.29
CA PRO A 35 5.89 7.24 -1.42
C PRO A 35 7.32 6.93 -0.98
N VAL A 36 8.28 7.14 -1.88
CA VAL A 36 9.71 6.99 -1.59
C VAL A 36 10.38 8.36 -1.75
N TRP A 37 10.71 8.98 -0.62
CA TRP A 37 11.35 10.28 -0.59
C TRP A 37 12.86 10.16 -0.76
N SER A 38 13.46 11.10 -1.49
CA SER A 38 14.91 11.30 -1.48
C SER A 38 15.40 11.69 -0.08
N ASP A 39 16.67 11.43 0.21
CA ASP A 39 17.29 11.74 1.51
C ASP A 39 17.15 13.22 1.93
N ASP A 40 17.01 14.13 0.97
CA ASP A 40 16.79 15.57 1.18
C ASP A 40 15.31 15.97 1.40
N GLY A 41 14.38 15.00 1.34
CA GLY A 41 12.94 15.18 1.48
C GLY A 41 12.30 16.02 0.37
N GLN A 42 12.99 16.32 -0.73
CA GLN A 42 12.48 17.20 -1.79
C GLN A 42 11.77 16.46 -2.92
N ARG A 43 12.15 15.22 -3.19
CA ARG A 43 11.63 14.44 -4.33
C ARG A 43 10.96 13.17 -3.84
N ASN A 44 9.69 13.03 -4.16
CA ASN A 44 8.97 11.76 -4.02
C ASN A 44 9.04 10.98 -5.34
N THR A 45 9.45 9.72 -5.29
CA THR A 45 9.46 8.78 -6.42
C THR A 45 8.60 7.57 -6.06
N PRO A 46 7.26 7.64 -6.21
CA PRO A 46 6.39 6.57 -5.74
C PRO A 46 6.66 5.25 -6.45
N GLU A 47 6.70 4.16 -5.70
CA GLU A 47 6.83 2.80 -6.22
C GLU A 47 5.48 2.07 -6.17
N LEU A 48 5.08 1.45 -7.27
CA LEU A 48 3.88 0.60 -7.29
C LEU A 48 4.16 -0.69 -6.53
N LYS A 49 3.39 -0.94 -5.48
CA LYS A 49 3.47 -2.13 -4.65
C LYS A 49 2.14 -2.87 -4.63
N TYR A 50 2.22 -4.15 -4.32
CA TYR A 50 1.06 -5.02 -4.19
C TYR A 50 1.10 -5.71 -2.85
N ARG A 51 -0.08 -5.87 -2.25
CA ARG A 51 -0.27 -6.72 -1.09
C ARG A 51 -1.63 -7.37 -1.11
N TYR A 52 -1.78 -8.40 -0.30
CA TYR A 52 -3.02 -9.14 -0.20
C TYR A 52 -3.45 -9.30 1.25
N PHE A 53 -4.67 -8.88 1.53
CA PHE A 53 -5.33 -9.14 2.80
C PHE A 53 -5.97 -10.51 2.73
N VAL A 54 -5.47 -11.46 3.51
CA VAL A 54 -6.15 -12.74 3.72
C VAL A 54 -7.29 -12.50 4.69
N THR A 55 -8.51 -12.82 4.28
CA THR A 55 -9.71 -12.56 5.07
C THR A 55 -10.51 -13.83 5.30
N THR A 56 -11.10 -13.99 6.47
CA THR A 56 -11.92 -15.17 6.81
C THR A 56 -13.39 -15.04 6.43
N ASP A 57 -13.95 -13.83 6.49
CA ASP A 57 -15.35 -13.49 6.17
C ASP A 57 -15.47 -12.34 5.18
N GLY A 58 -14.34 -11.93 4.58
CA GLY A 58 -14.25 -10.81 3.65
C GLY A 58 -14.01 -9.45 4.31
N ASP A 59 -14.01 -9.36 5.64
CA ASP A 59 -13.81 -8.10 6.37
C ASP A 59 -12.80 -8.23 7.54
N THR A 60 -12.62 -9.43 8.09
CA THR A 60 -11.67 -9.73 9.16
C THR A 60 -10.33 -10.12 8.55
N VAL A 61 -9.30 -9.30 8.77
CA VAL A 61 -7.94 -9.54 8.25
C VAL A 61 -7.21 -10.53 9.17
N GLU A 62 -6.85 -11.69 8.63
CA GLU A 62 -6.03 -12.70 9.32
C GLU A 62 -4.55 -12.34 9.23
N LYS A 63 -4.10 -11.93 8.03
CA LYS A 63 -2.74 -11.47 7.76
C LYS A 63 -2.69 -10.66 6.48
N VAL A 64 -1.65 -9.85 6.38
CA VAL A 64 -1.27 -9.12 5.18
C VAL A 64 -0.04 -9.79 4.57
N ILE A 65 -0.05 -10.00 3.26
CA ILE A 65 1.07 -10.57 2.51
C ILE A 65 1.56 -9.50 1.54
N ASN A 66 2.80 -9.06 1.70
CA ASN A 66 3.47 -8.19 0.74
C ASN A 66 3.88 -9.01 -0.49
N LEU A 67 3.43 -8.59 -1.67
CA LEU A 67 3.56 -9.38 -2.89
C LEU A 67 4.65 -8.80 -3.79
N ASN A 68 5.63 -9.63 -4.10
CA ASN A 68 6.54 -9.42 -5.19
C ASN A 68 5.83 -9.80 -6.49
N VAL A 69 5.78 -8.88 -7.44
CA VAL A 69 5.21 -9.10 -8.76
C VAL A 69 6.38 -8.99 -9.74
N ASP A 70 6.62 -10.03 -10.56
CA ASP A 70 7.77 -10.07 -11.46
C ASP A 70 7.61 -8.96 -12.52
N ASN A 71 8.45 -7.93 -12.43
CA ASN A 71 8.38 -6.71 -13.24
C ASN A 71 8.86 -6.89 -14.69
N LYS A 72 9.07 -8.14 -15.15
CA LYS A 72 9.56 -8.44 -16.51
C LYS A 72 8.54 -8.08 -17.59
N ASP A 73 7.27 -8.10 -17.23
CA ASP A 73 6.21 -7.44 -17.99
C ASP A 73 5.96 -6.12 -17.28
N ALA A 74 6.30 -5.02 -17.94
CA ALA A 74 6.29 -3.64 -17.43
C ALA A 74 5.11 -3.36 -16.47
N GLU A 75 5.32 -2.44 -15.52
CA GLU A 75 4.44 -1.94 -14.43
C GLU A 75 2.90 -1.90 -14.69
N SER A 76 2.44 -2.09 -15.92
CA SER A 76 1.07 -2.08 -16.39
C SER A 76 0.34 -3.43 -16.53
N GLU A 77 0.97 -4.59 -16.77
CA GLU A 77 0.17 -5.81 -17.10
C GLU A 77 -0.69 -6.29 -15.92
N PRO A 78 -0.15 -6.54 -14.71
CA PRO A 78 -0.96 -6.97 -13.58
C PRO A 78 -1.99 -5.91 -13.17
N LEU A 79 -1.60 -4.63 -13.21
CA LEU A 79 -2.47 -3.51 -12.84
C LEU A 79 -3.69 -3.42 -13.77
N THR A 80 -3.46 -3.38 -15.09
CA THR A 80 -4.55 -3.25 -16.08
C THR A 80 -5.38 -4.52 -16.20
N ARG A 81 -4.76 -5.69 -16.08
CA ARG A 81 -5.44 -6.99 -16.11
C ARG A 81 -6.34 -7.18 -14.90
N TYR A 82 -5.89 -6.76 -13.72
CA TYR A 82 -6.57 -7.06 -12.46
C TYR A 82 -7.41 -5.93 -11.89
N PHE A 83 -7.23 -4.66 -12.26
CA PHE A 83 -7.95 -3.56 -11.62
C PHE A 83 -8.80 -2.70 -12.58
N SER A 84 -9.09 -3.18 -13.79
CA SER A 84 -9.90 -2.42 -14.75
C SER A 84 -11.38 -2.25 -14.31
N PRO A 85 -11.96 -1.03 -14.39
CA PRO A 85 -11.31 0.23 -14.79
C PRO A 85 -10.49 0.87 -13.66
N ILE A 86 -9.31 1.39 -14.00
CA ILE A 86 -8.43 2.08 -13.03
C ILE A 86 -8.78 3.58 -13.01
N PRO A 87 -8.94 4.21 -11.84
CA PRO A 87 -9.11 5.65 -11.73
C PRO A 87 -7.96 6.43 -12.37
N SER A 88 -8.27 7.45 -13.17
CA SER A 88 -7.26 8.22 -13.90
C SER A 88 -6.26 8.91 -12.98
N GLU A 89 -6.72 9.33 -11.82
CA GLU A 89 -5.98 10.05 -10.80
C GLU A 89 -4.92 9.16 -10.15
N PHE A 90 -5.22 7.86 -9.99
CA PHE A 90 -4.27 6.87 -9.48
C PHE A 90 -3.04 6.75 -10.39
N LEU A 91 -3.25 6.79 -11.71
CA LEU A 91 -2.17 6.73 -12.70
C LEU A 91 -1.47 8.08 -12.90
N THR A 92 -2.23 9.18 -12.86
CA THR A 92 -1.71 10.53 -13.13
C THR A 92 -0.83 11.03 -12.00
N TRP A 93 -1.31 10.90 -10.76
CA TRP A 93 -0.59 11.41 -9.59
C TRP A 93 0.33 10.38 -8.97
N LYS A 94 0.11 9.09 -9.25
CA LYS A 94 0.80 7.96 -8.60
C LYS A 94 0.66 8.03 -7.08
N GLU A 95 -0.57 8.14 -6.61
CA GLU A 95 -0.93 8.32 -5.21
C GLU A 95 -2.09 7.39 -4.82
N GLY A 96 -2.12 7.02 -3.53
CA GLY A 96 -3.21 6.23 -2.97
C GLY A 96 -3.13 4.75 -3.35
N HIS A 97 -4.30 4.14 -3.48
CA HIS A 97 -4.49 2.69 -3.54
C HIS A 97 -5.77 2.35 -4.30
N ILE A 98 -5.85 1.10 -4.76
CA ILE A 98 -7.04 0.49 -5.35
C ILE A 98 -7.13 -0.97 -4.92
N GLU A 99 -8.34 -1.45 -4.69
CA GLU A 99 -8.62 -2.80 -4.23
C GLU A 99 -9.42 -3.61 -5.23
N ARG A 100 -9.21 -4.93 -5.19
CA ARG A 100 -10.13 -5.88 -5.80
C ARG A 100 -10.18 -7.18 -5.00
N ALA A 101 -11.40 -7.61 -4.69
CA ALA A 101 -11.62 -8.90 -4.06
C ALA A 101 -11.28 -10.03 -5.03
N GLY A 102 -10.72 -11.14 -4.52
CA GLY A 102 -10.42 -12.31 -5.35
C GLY A 102 -9.49 -13.29 -4.67
N ALA A 103 -9.15 -14.35 -5.40
CA ALA A 103 -8.21 -15.36 -4.95
C ALA A 103 -6.83 -15.12 -5.59
N ILE A 104 -5.75 -15.32 -4.83
CA ILE A 104 -4.38 -15.30 -5.36
C ILE A 104 -3.75 -16.69 -5.31
N THR A 105 -2.79 -16.91 -6.20
CA THR A 105 -1.81 -17.99 -6.11
C THR A 105 -0.46 -17.35 -5.86
N VAL A 106 0.24 -17.86 -4.83
CA VAL A 106 1.49 -17.31 -4.33
C VAL A 106 2.55 -18.39 -4.30
N ASP A 107 3.72 -18.09 -4.84
CA ASP A 107 4.94 -18.88 -4.67
C ASP A 107 5.84 -18.26 -3.59
N LYS A 108 6.75 -19.04 -3.01
CA LYS A 108 7.75 -18.62 -2.02
C LYS A 108 7.17 -17.82 -0.85
N LEU A 109 5.98 -18.21 -0.38
CA LEU A 109 5.38 -17.60 0.80
C LEU A 109 6.26 -17.84 2.01
N THR A 110 6.75 -16.76 2.58
CA THR A 110 7.62 -16.73 3.75
C THR A 110 7.03 -15.79 4.79
N GLY A 111 7.40 -16.01 6.04
CA GLY A 111 7.05 -15.09 7.12
C GLY A 111 8.23 -14.86 8.05
N SER A 112 8.39 -13.63 8.50
CA SER A 112 9.40 -13.21 9.46
C SER A 112 8.73 -12.53 10.66
N THR A 113 9.43 -12.47 11.78
CA THR A 113 8.98 -11.72 12.95
C THR A 113 9.99 -10.63 13.24
N GLU A 114 9.53 -9.39 13.32
CA GLU A 114 10.33 -8.24 13.71
C GLU A 114 9.52 -7.43 14.72
N CYS A 115 10.14 -7.11 15.87
CA CYS A 115 9.51 -6.36 16.95
C CYS A 115 8.12 -6.89 17.35
N ASP A 116 8.01 -8.22 17.55
CA ASP A 116 6.78 -8.95 17.87
C ASP A 116 5.65 -8.89 16.81
N HIS A 117 5.90 -8.24 15.66
CA HIS A 117 5.00 -8.25 14.50
C HIS A 117 5.43 -9.32 13.50
N ARG A 118 4.46 -10.06 12.96
CA ARG A 118 4.72 -11.11 11.96
C ARG A 118 4.41 -10.59 10.56
N TYR A 119 5.45 -10.45 9.74
CA TYR A 119 5.36 -10.04 8.35
C TYR A 119 5.28 -11.25 7.43
N PHE A 120 4.57 -11.13 6.33
CA PHE A 120 4.52 -12.15 5.28
C PHE A 120 4.89 -11.56 3.92
N THR A 121 5.65 -12.33 3.15
CA THR A 121 6.08 -11.97 1.79
C THR A 121 5.91 -13.16 0.86
N GLY A 122 5.56 -12.92 -0.40
CA GLY A 122 5.48 -13.97 -1.41
C GLY A 122 5.48 -13.43 -2.84
N GLU A 123 5.62 -14.31 -3.82
CA GLU A 123 5.58 -13.97 -5.24
C GLU A 123 4.18 -14.23 -5.80
N LEU A 124 3.53 -13.21 -6.35
CA LEU A 124 2.21 -13.36 -6.98
C LEU A 124 2.37 -14.03 -8.34
N THR A 125 1.83 -15.24 -8.49
CA THR A 125 1.83 -15.96 -9.78
C THR A 125 0.51 -15.80 -10.52
N HIS A 126 -0.61 -15.70 -9.80
CA HIS A 126 -1.93 -15.55 -10.41
C HIS A 126 -2.92 -14.81 -9.50
N PHE A 127 -3.82 -14.03 -10.10
CA PHE A 127 -4.99 -13.48 -9.42
C PHE A 127 -6.27 -13.77 -10.21
N LYS A 128 -7.28 -14.27 -9.50
CA LYS A 128 -8.63 -14.51 -9.99
C LYS A 128 -9.60 -13.57 -9.28
N PRO A 129 -10.08 -12.51 -9.95
CA PRO A 129 -11.06 -11.60 -9.37
C PRO A 129 -12.37 -12.28 -8.94
N ALA A 130 -12.95 -11.81 -7.84
CA ALA A 130 -14.28 -12.16 -7.39
C ALA A 130 -15.30 -11.07 -7.78
N ALA A 131 -16.60 -11.40 -7.64
CA ALA A 131 -17.70 -10.49 -7.93
C ALA A 131 -18.04 -9.52 -6.76
N LYS A 132 -17.34 -9.61 -5.62
CA LYS A 132 -17.55 -8.68 -4.48
C LYS A 132 -17.04 -7.30 -4.87
N ASN A 133 -17.95 -6.33 -4.92
CA ASN A 133 -17.64 -4.96 -5.37
C ASN A 133 -17.49 -3.97 -4.21
N ALA A 134 -18.10 -4.23 -3.05
CA ALA A 134 -18.00 -3.35 -1.88
C ALA A 134 -16.86 -3.83 -0.97
N ILE A 135 -15.88 -2.96 -0.77
CA ILE A 135 -14.72 -3.18 0.08
C ILE A 135 -14.67 -2.01 1.07
N ASP A 136 -14.67 -2.32 2.37
CA ASP A 136 -14.50 -1.33 3.43
C ASP A 136 -13.01 -1.18 3.73
N THR A 137 -12.35 -0.27 2.99
CA THR A 137 -10.90 -0.11 3.09
C THR A 137 -10.47 0.44 4.44
N ASP A 138 -11.25 1.31 5.07
CA ASP A 138 -10.94 1.83 6.42
C ASP A 138 -10.87 0.71 7.45
N LYS A 139 -11.82 -0.24 7.39
CA LYS A 139 -11.82 -1.42 8.25
C LYS A 139 -10.63 -2.34 7.97
N LEU A 140 -10.28 -2.55 6.70
CA LEU A 140 -9.12 -3.38 6.32
C LEU A 140 -7.81 -2.78 6.84
N GLU A 141 -7.58 -1.49 6.61
CA GLU A 141 -6.36 -0.81 7.02
C GLU A 141 -6.23 -0.77 8.54
N LYS A 142 -7.31 -0.45 9.26
CA LYS A 142 -7.31 -0.48 10.73
C LYS A 142 -6.94 -1.86 11.27
N ASN A 143 -7.39 -2.93 10.61
CA ASN A 143 -7.09 -4.30 11.00
C ASN A 143 -5.70 -4.78 10.52
N ALA A 144 -5.02 -4.04 9.64
CA ALA A 144 -3.67 -4.34 9.17
C ALA A 144 -2.59 -4.03 10.22
N GLY A 145 -2.94 -3.31 11.29
CA GLY A 145 -2.01 -2.99 12.39
C GLY A 145 -0.82 -2.15 11.91
N CYS A 146 0.41 -2.61 12.19
CA CYS A 146 1.64 -1.91 11.82
C CYS A 146 1.83 -1.76 10.29
N GLU A 147 1.09 -2.54 9.49
CA GLU A 147 1.14 -2.45 8.03
C GLU A 147 0.10 -1.46 7.47
N ALA A 148 -0.66 -0.75 8.30
CA ALA A 148 -1.73 0.13 7.84
C ALA A 148 -1.23 1.36 7.06
N PHE A 149 -1.97 1.74 6.02
CA PHE A 149 -1.82 2.97 5.22
C PHE A 149 -0.42 3.25 4.64
N PRO A 150 0.26 2.29 3.98
CA PRO A 150 1.63 2.48 3.50
C PRO A 150 1.79 3.55 2.41
N TRP A 151 0.71 3.91 1.70
CA TRP A 151 0.71 5.00 0.70
C TRP A 151 0.49 6.39 1.31
N MET A 152 0.21 6.49 2.61
CA MET A 152 -0.18 7.75 3.23
C MET A 152 0.99 8.75 3.19
N MET A 153 0.75 9.88 2.56
CA MET A 153 1.67 11.00 2.61
C MET A 153 1.24 11.96 3.70
N THR A 154 2.17 12.21 4.62
CA THR A 154 1.97 13.19 5.67
C THR A 154 2.91 14.38 5.50
N TYR A 155 2.39 15.56 5.79
CA TYR A 155 3.08 16.84 5.66
C TYR A 155 2.96 17.65 6.94
N THR A 156 3.80 18.67 7.06
CA THR A 156 3.58 19.79 7.97
C THR A 156 3.95 21.09 7.27
N LEU A 157 3.57 22.23 7.85
CA LEU A 157 4.01 23.53 7.35
C LEU A 157 5.53 23.68 7.50
N LYS A 158 6.18 24.24 6.48
CA LYS A 158 7.58 24.63 6.56
C LYS A 158 7.82 25.57 7.74
N SER A 159 8.99 25.43 8.35
CA SER A 159 9.40 26.28 9.48
C SER A 159 9.38 27.76 9.09
N GLY A 160 8.99 28.62 10.04
CA GLY A 160 8.93 30.08 9.87
C GLY A 160 7.65 30.60 9.21
N LEU A 161 6.80 29.75 8.63
CA LEU A 161 5.49 30.17 8.13
C LEU A 161 4.52 30.38 9.31
N LYS A 162 3.84 31.53 9.31
CA LYS A 162 2.79 31.88 10.28
C LYS A 162 1.53 32.35 9.54
N ASN A 163 0.39 32.29 10.22
CA ASN A 163 -0.89 32.78 9.71
C ASN A 163 -1.32 32.13 8.38
N LYS A 164 -1.06 30.83 8.24
CA LYS A 164 -1.58 30.02 7.14
C LYS A 164 -2.92 29.43 7.53
N TYR A 165 -3.79 29.26 6.54
CA TYR A 165 -5.14 28.76 6.70
C TYR A 165 -5.43 27.77 5.59
N PHE A 166 -6.28 26.79 5.88
CA PHE A 166 -6.90 26.00 4.82
C PHE A 166 -7.82 26.91 4.00
N ARG A 167 -7.87 26.67 2.70
CA ARG A 167 -8.74 27.38 1.77
C ARG A 167 -9.95 26.53 1.43
N GLN A 168 -11.09 27.19 1.18
CA GLN A 168 -12.31 26.53 0.73
C GLN A 168 -12.20 25.97 -0.69
N GLN A 169 -11.35 26.57 -1.52
CA GLN A 169 -11.07 26.16 -2.89
C GLN A 169 -9.56 26.25 -3.15
N PRO A 170 -9.01 25.53 -4.14
CA PRO A 170 -7.59 25.55 -4.51
C PRO A 170 -7.20 26.85 -5.24
N ASP A 171 -7.52 27.99 -4.64
CA ASP A 171 -7.35 29.33 -5.19
C ASP A 171 -6.82 30.27 -4.09
N ALA A 172 -5.92 31.18 -4.46
CA ALA A 172 -5.27 32.07 -3.50
C ALA A 172 -6.20 33.15 -2.92
N GLY A 173 -7.25 33.52 -3.64
CA GLY A 173 -8.31 34.44 -3.22
C GLY A 173 -9.51 33.74 -2.58
N ALA A 174 -9.50 32.40 -2.49
CA ALA A 174 -10.57 31.67 -1.82
C ALA A 174 -10.67 32.02 -0.33
N LYS A 175 -11.88 31.93 0.20
CA LYS A 175 -12.17 32.15 1.62
C LYS A 175 -11.29 31.26 2.50
N ASP A 176 -10.74 31.86 3.54
CA ASP A 176 -10.05 31.15 4.61
C ASP A 176 -11.02 30.33 5.46
N LEU A 177 -10.61 29.11 5.78
CA LEU A 177 -11.27 28.22 6.71
C LEU A 177 -10.54 28.25 8.06
N GLN A 178 -10.24 27.09 8.63
CA GLN A 178 -9.48 26.97 9.88
C GLN A 178 -7.99 27.24 9.64
N PRO A 179 -7.26 27.75 10.65
CA PRO A 179 -5.82 27.92 10.57
C PRO A 179 -5.10 26.57 10.37
N ALA A 180 -4.06 26.58 9.55
CA ALA A 180 -3.10 25.50 9.45
C ALA A 180 -1.96 25.78 10.44
N THR A 181 -1.84 24.95 11.47
CA THR A 181 -0.90 25.17 12.57
C THR A 181 0.46 24.56 12.26
N PRO A 182 1.58 25.29 12.40
CA PRO A 182 2.92 24.73 12.25
C PRO A 182 3.18 23.56 13.20
N GLY A 183 3.81 22.49 12.70
CA GLY A 183 4.10 21.28 13.48
C GLY A 183 2.92 20.32 13.60
N THR A 184 1.70 20.71 13.21
CA THR A 184 0.57 19.78 13.13
C THR A 184 0.74 18.86 11.91
N PRO A 185 0.66 17.52 12.09
CA PRO A 185 0.65 16.58 10.98
C PRO A 185 -0.61 16.72 10.12
N LEU A 186 -0.41 16.78 8.80
CA LEU A 186 -1.45 16.88 7.80
C LEU A 186 -1.42 15.65 6.90
N VAL A 187 -2.52 14.90 6.84
CA VAL A 187 -2.68 13.79 5.90
C VAL A 187 -3.14 14.35 4.57
N LYS A 188 -2.44 13.99 3.49
CA LYS A 188 -2.87 14.34 2.13
C LYS A 188 -4.02 13.45 1.69
N ILE A 189 -5.10 14.09 1.25
CA ILE A 189 -6.29 13.42 0.72
C ILE A 189 -6.11 13.20 -0.79
N ARG A 190 -5.74 14.25 -1.54
CA ARG A 190 -5.49 14.16 -2.98
C ARG A 190 -4.73 15.37 -3.52
N THR A 191 -4.10 15.18 -4.67
CA THR A 191 -3.58 16.28 -5.48
C THR A 191 -4.68 16.86 -6.36
N ILE A 192 -4.72 18.20 -6.46
CA ILE A 192 -5.65 18.92 -7.32
C ILE A 192 -4.94 19.39 -8.59
N ASN A 193 -3.77 20.00 -8.41
CA ASN A 193 -2.89 20.46 -9.47
C ASN A 193 -1.46 20.60 -8.91
N PRO A 194 -0.45 20.96 -9.73
CA PRO A 194 0.94 21.04 -9.27
C PRO A 194 1.20 21.96 -8.07
N ASN A 195 0.29 22.90 -7.77
CA ASN A 195 0.45 23.88 -6.69
C ASN A 195 -0.41 23.60 -5.46
N TRP A 196 -1.53 22.88 -5.62
CA TRP A 196 -2.55 22.73 -4.59
C TRP A 196 -2.87 21.27 -4.31
N ILE A 197 -2.96 20.95 -3.03
CA ILE A 197 -3.42 19.67 -2.52
C ILE A 197 -4.57 19.88 -1.54
N GLU A 198 -5.40 18.87 -1.39
CA GLU A 198 -6.39 18.78 -0.32
C GLU A 198 -5.80 17.94 0.83
N VAL A 199 -5.90 18.46 2.04
CA VAL A 199 -5.34 17.83 3.25
C VAL A 199 -6.35 17.91 4.40
N ALA A 200 -6.19 17.02 5.38
CA ALA A 200 -6.83 17.11 6.69
C ALA A 200 -5.78 17.05 7.80
N VAL A 201 -6.09 17.63 8.95
CA VAL A 201 -5.34 17.37 10.19
C VAL A 201 -5.42 15.89 10.50
N ARG A 202 -4.28 15.27 10.84
CA ARG A 202 -4.25 13.85 11.21
C ARG A 202 -5.01 13.61 12.52
N ASP A 203 -5.88 12.61 12.53
CA ASP A 203 -6.71 12.25 13.68
C ASP A 203 -6.84 10.72 13.78
N GLU A 204 -6.26 10.13 14.83
CA GLU A 204 -6.19 8.66 15.01
C GLU A 204 -7.56 8.00 15.22
N ASP A 205 -8.55 8.78 15.65
CA ASP A 205 -9.88 8.27 16.00
C ASP A 205 -10.87 8.33 14.82
N LYS A 206 -10.45 8.88 13.68
CA LYS A 206 -11.30 9.08 12.50
C LYS A 206 -10.93 8.14 11.35
N PRO A 207 -11.89 7.74 10.50
CA PRO A 207 -11.62 6.96 9.29
C PRO A 207 -10.56 7.63 8.39
N GLY A 208 -9.69 6.83 7.78
CA GLY A 208 -8.53 7.30 6.98
C GLY A 208 -7.53 8.18 7.72
N LEU A 209 -7.62 8.27 9.05
CA LEU A 209 -6.87 9.22 9.89
C LEU A 209 -7.17 10.70 9.57
N LEU A 210 -8.36 10.98 9.04
CA LEU A 210 -8.75 12.30 8.52
C LEU A 210 -9.61 13.06 9.54
N GLY A 211 -9.03 14.08 10.17
CA GLY A 211 -9.71 14.98 11.10
C GLY A 211 -10.72 15.91 10.43
N GLU A 212 -11.49 16.62 11.27
CA GLU A 212 -12.53 17.54 10.79
C GLU A 212 -11.97 18.80 10.12
N ALA A 213 -10.85 19.32 10.66
CA ALA A 213 -10.14 20.44 10.07
C ALA A 213 -9.42 20.00 8.79
N ARG A 214 -9.94 20.44 7.65
CA ARG A 214 -9.48 20.06 6.32
C ARG A 214 -9.70 21.16 5.30
N GLY A 215 -8.98 21.11 4.19
CA GLY A 215 -9.21 21.98 3.05
C GLY A 215 -8.03 22.02 2.10
N PHE A 216 -7.99 23.03 1.24
CA PHE A 216 -6.95 23.18 0.24
C PHE A 216 -5.77 23.99 0.78
N ILE A 217 -4.55 23.59 0.46
CA ILE A 217 -3.34 24.30 0.82
C ILE A 217 -2.30 24.21 -0.30
N LYS A 218 -1.41 25.19 -0.36
CA LYS A 218 -0.33 25.19 -1.35
C LYS A 218 0.73 24.17 -0.96
N LEU A 219 1.11 23.31 -1.90
CA LEU A 219 2.14 22.30 -1.70
C LEU A 219 3.49 22.94 -1.31
N ASN A 220 3.83 24.09 -1.90
CA ASN A 220 5.09 24.79 -1.62
C ASN A 220 5.22 25.33 -0.18
N ASP A 221 4.11 25.45 0.55
CA ASP A 221 4.11 25.83 1.97
C ASP A 221 4.39 24.63 2.90
N LEU A 222 4.45 23.41 2.34
CA LEU A 222 4.55 22.16 3.09
C LEU A 222 5.89 21.47 2.93
N GLN A 223 6.25 20.67 3.93
CA GLN A 223 7.36 19.72 3.90
C GLN A 223 6.85 18.34 4.36
N PRO A 224 7.34 17.24 3.78
CA PRO A 224 6.96 15.90 4.21
C PRO A 224 7.48 15.61 5.63
N ILE A 225 6.81 14.71 6.35
CA ILE A 225 7.21 14.25 7.70
C ILE A 225 7.32 12.72 7.80
N ASN A 226 7.29 12.02 6.65
CA ASN A 226 7.46 10.57 6.56
C ASN A 226 8.90 10.14 6.80
#